data_AF-A0A818CG65-F1
#
_entry.id   AF-A0A818CG65-F1
#
_cell.length_a   1.000
_cell.length_b   1.000
_cell.length_c   1.000
_cell.angle_alpha   90.00
_cell.angle_beta   90.00
_cell.angle_gamma   90.00
#
_symmetry.space_group_name_H-M   'P 1'
#
loop_
_entity.id
_entity.type
_entity.pdbx_description
1 polymer ?
#
loop_
_entity_poly.entity_id
_entity_poly.type
_entity_poly.pdbx_seq_one_letter_code
_entity_poly.pdbx_strand_id
1 'polypeptide(L)'
;MNVCRPSKNGLKIYRARFSEITYESAVRALSNLIQPDERISAAVDVRQELDLRIGAAFTRFQTLRLHRLFGFDSKQIISYGPCQFPTLGFIVERYLQRENFIREPFWKITVEHQTDNGQFCEFIWERNRLFEHQPCLMIYDMIMDEPLARVMDIKSKRKSK
;
A
#
# COMPACT_ATOMS: atom_id res chain seq x y z
N MET A 1 -0.72 36.46 -5.36
CA MET A 1 -0.73 37.58 -6.33
C MET A 1 -1.96 38.48 -6.15
N ASN A 2 -3.12 37.89 -5.85
CA ASN A 2 -4.42 38.58 -5.78
C ASN A 2 -4.52 39.67 -4.69
N VAL A 3 -3.70 39.63 -3.63
CA VAL A 3 -3.72 40.64 -2.56
C VAL A 3 -2.85 41.86 -2.90
N CYS A 4 -1.66 41.66 -3.45
CA CYS A 4 -0.70 42.75 -3.69
C CYS A 4 -0.93 43.49 -5.02
N ARG A 5 -1.42 42.79 -6.06
CA ARG A 5 -1.68 43.40 -7.39
C ARG A 5 -2.69 44.55 -7.33
N PRO A 6 -3.82 44.48 -6.59
CA PRO A 6 -4.76 45.60 -6.46
C PRO A 6 -4.15 46.86 -5.86
N SER A 7 -3.10 46.73 -5.04
CA SER A 7 -2.44 47.88 -4.40
C SER A 7 -1.40 48.56 -5.30
N LYS A 8 -0.79 47.83 -6.25
CA LYS A 8 0.20 48.39 -7.17
C LYS A 8 0.13 47.73 -8.55
N ASN A 9 -0.51 48.43 -9.49
CA ASN A 9 -0.54 48.04 -10.89
C ASN A 9 0.89 48.02 -11.48
N GLY A 10 1.21 46.98 -12.26
CA GLY A 10 2.54 46.79 -12.85
C GLY A 10 3.61 46.23 -11.91
N LEU A 11 3.25 45.75 -10.71
CA LEU A 11 4.20 45.09 -9.81
C LEU A 11 4.81 43.84 -10.49
N LYS A 12 6.14 43.84 -10.66
CA LYS A 12 6.87 42.67 -11.14
C LYS A 12 6.96 41.63 -10.02
N ILE A 13 6.41 40.44 -10.26
CA ILE A 13 6.37 39.35 -9.28
C ILE A 13 7.30 38.25 -9.77
N TYR A 14 8.06 37.68 -8.84
CA TYR A 14 8.97 36.56 -9.09
C TYR A 14 8.83 35.52 -7.98
N ARG A 15 9.24 34.28 -8.27
CA ARG A 15 9.25 33.14 -7.36
C ARG A 15 10.67 32.60 -7.25
N ALA A 16 11.21 32.61 -6.03
CA ALA A 16 12.39 31.82 -5.71
C ALA A 16 12.00 30.34 -5.58
N ARG A 17 12.80 29.44 -6.17
CA ARG A 17 12.60 27.99 -6.10
C ARG A 17 13.83 27.33 -5.48
N PHE A 18 13.61 26.56 -4.42
CA PHE A 18 14.63 25.81 -3.70
C PHE A 18 14.02 24.52 -3.14
N SER A 19 14.87 23.53 -2.87
CA SER A 19 14.47 22.21 -2.35
C SER A 19 15.03 21.91 -0.96
N GLU A 20 15.86 22.82 -0.45
CA GLU A 20 16.53 22.72 0.84
C GLU A 20 16.74 24.13 1.41
N ILE A 21 16.86 24.23 2.74
CA ILE A 21 17.04 25.47 3.48
C ILE A 21 18.51 25.59 3.89
N THR A 22 19.37 25.80 2.89
CA THR A 22 20.82 26.01 3.04
C THR A 22 21.19 27.38 2.45
N TYR A 23 22.32 27.93 2.89
CA TYR A 23 22.80 29.22 2.38
C TYR A 23 23.03 29.16 0.86
N GLU A 24 23.67 28.10 0.38
CA GLU A 24 24.00 27.87 -1.03
C GLU A 24 22.74 27.76 -1.89
N SER A 25 21.71 27.07 -1.40
CA SER A 25 20.42 26.93 -2.07
C SER A 25 19.67 28.27 -2.16
N ALA A 26 19.66 29.06 -1.07
CA ALA A 26 19.02 30.37 -1.04
C ALA A 26 19.68 31.36 -2.00
N VAL A 27 21.02 31.44 -1.99
CA VAL A 27 21.78 32.30 -2.92
C VAL A 27 21.48 31.93 -4.37
N ARG A 28 21.53 30.63 -4.69
CA ARG A 28 21.22 30.13 -6.04
C ARG A 28 19.80 30.47 -6.48
N ALA A 29 18.82 30.36 -5.59
CA ALA A 29 17.42 30.66 -5.89
C ALA A 29 17.18 32.17 -6.12
N LEU A 30 17.87 33.04 -5.38
CA LEU A 30 17.81 34.49 -5.57
C LEU A 30 18.48 34.94 -6.88
N SER A 31 19.55 34.26 -7.30
CA SER A 31 20.19 34.52 -8.59
C SER A 31 19.40 33.98 -9.79
N ASN A 32 18.49 33.03 -9.58
CA ASN A 32 17.72 32.35 -10.63
C ASN A 32 16.21 32.45 -10.39
N LEU A 33 15.70 33.67 -10.19
CA LEU A 33 14.28 33.93 -10.00
C LEU A 33 13.46 33.55 -11.24
N ILE A 34 12.33 32.89 -11.03
CA ILE A 34 11.40 32.50 -12.09
C ILE A 34 10.05 33.21 -11.96
N GLN A 35 9.20 33.12 -12.98
CA GLN A 35 7.80 33.52 -12.85
C GLN A 35 7.02 32.45 -12.06
N PRO A 36 6.06 32.85 -11.20
CA PRO A 36 5.12 31.90 -10.61
C PRO A 36 4.35 31.14 -11.69
N ASP A 37 4.24 29.82 -11.55
CA ASP A 37 3.46 28.99 -12.48
C ASP A 37 1.97 29.00 -12.09
N GLU A 38 1.16 29.72 -12.86
CA GLU A 38 -0.28 29.82 -12.64
C GLU A 38 -1.03 28.51 -12.90
N ARG A 39 -0.47 27.59 -13.71
CA ARG A 39 -1.12 26.31 -14.03
C ARG A 39 -1.21 25.40 -12.82
N ILE A 40 -0.16 25.37 -12.00
CA ILE A 40 -0.12 24.59 -10.76
C ILE A 40 -1.12 25.18 -9.75
N SER A 41 -1.21 26.50 -9.66
CA SER A 41 -2.22 27.16 -8.81
C SER A 41 -3.64 26.80 -9.26
N ALA A 42 -3.92 26.92 -10.55
CA ALA A 42 -5.23 26.59 -11.11
C ALA A 42 -5.61 25.11 -10.87
N ALA A 43 -4.65 24.18 -10.98
CA ALA A 43 -4.90 22.77 -10.67
C ALA A 43 -5.28 22.55 -9.19
N VAL A 44 -4.66 23.30 -8.28
CA VAL A 44 -5.01 23.29 -6.85
C VAL A 44 -6.42 23.87 -6.62
N ASP A 45 -6.77 24.96 -7.29
CA ASP A 45 -8.10 25.59 -7.19
C ASP A 45 -9.20 24.65 -7.73
N VAL A 46 -8.97 24.02 -8.88
CA VAL A 46 -9.88 23.01 -9.45
C VAL A 46 -10.10 21.87 -8.47
N ARG A 47 -9.03 21.34 -7.85
CA ARG A 47 -9.16 20.26 -6.88
C ARG A 47 -9.94 20.69 -5.64
N GLN A 48 -9.70 21.88 -5.11
CA GLN A 48 -10.46 22.41 -3.97
C GLN A 48 -11.95 22.50 -4.29
N GLU A 49 -12.30 22.99 -5.48
CA GLU A 49 -13.68 23.11 -5.91
C GLU A 49 -14.35 21.74 -6.10
N LEU A 50 -13.66 20.77 -6.71
CA LEU A 50 -14.15 19.39 -6.84
C LEU A 50 -14.37 18.75 -5.47
N ASP A 51 -13.38 18.82 -4.59
CA ASP A 51 -13.45 18.26 -3.23
C ASP A 51 -14.62 18.87 -2.44
N LEU A 52 -14.80 20.20 -2.51
CA LEU A 52 -15.90 20.89 -1.83
C LEU A 52 -17.27 20.51 -2.40
N ARG A 53 -17.44 20.59 -3.72
CA ARG A 53 -18.74 20.34 -4.37
C ARG A 53 -19.18 18.90 -4.19
N ILE A 54 -18.30 17.94 -4.49
CA ILE A 54 -18.60 16.51 -4.35
C ILE A 54 -18.77 16.16 -2.87
N GLY A 55 -17.83 16.58 -2.02
CA GLY A 55 -17.87 16.29 -0.59
C GLY A 55 -19.12 16.83 0.09
N ALA A 56 -19.49 18.08 -0.16
CA ALA A 56 -20.69 18.69 0.42
C ALA A 56 -21.98 18.04 -0.09
N ALA A 57 -22.08 17.75 -1.39
CA ALA A 57 -23.27 17.14 -1.98
C ALA A 57 -23.55 15.75 -1.38
N PHE A 58 -22.57 14.85 -1.42
CA PHE A 58 -22.74 13.49 -0.93
C PHE A 58 -22.83 13.41 0.60
N THR A 59 -22.02 14.19 1.33
CA THR A 59 -22.09 14.25 2.81
C THR A 59 -23.48 14.69 3.28
N ARG A 60 -24.02 15.78 2.71
CA ARG A 60 -25.36 16.27 3.08
C ARG A 60 -26.44 15.25 2.73
N PHE A 61 -26.41 14.72 1.51
CA PHE A 61 -27.38 13.73 1.05
C PHE A 61 -27.43 12.51 1.98
N GLN A 62 -26.28 11.85 2.20
CA GLN A 62 -26.25 10.60 2.95
C GLN A 62 -26.49 10.83 4.45
N THR A 63 -25.95 11.91 5.04
CA THR A 63 -26.21 12.24 6.46
C THR A 63 -27.71 12.45 6.68
N LEU A 64 -28.36 13.35 5.92
CA LEU A 64 -29.79 13.61 6.12
C LEU A 64 -30.66 12.37 5.84
N ARG A 65 -30.30 11.56 4.84
CA ARG A 65 -31.04 10.33 4.50
C ARG A 65 -30.90 9.27 5.59
N LEU A 66 -29.68 8.99 6.04
CA LEU A 66 -29.38 7.91 6.96
C LEU A 66 -29.85 8.22 8.39
N HIS A 67 -29.81 9.48 8.82
CA HIS A 67 -30.42 9.87 10.10
C HIS A 67 -31.92 9.60 10.12
N ARG A 68 -32.62 9.91 9.02
CA ARG A 68 -34.06 9.64 8.90
C ARG A 68 -34.38 8.13 8.90
N LEU A 69 -33.51 7.31 8.31
CA LEU A 69 -33.74 5.86 8.18
C LEU A 69 -33.39 5.08 9.44
N PHE A 70 -32.28 5.44 10.10
CA PHE A 70 -31.70 4.64 11.18
C PHE A 70 -31.69 5.34 12.54
N GLY A 71 -32.17 6.60 12.62
CA GLY A 71 -32.28 7.33 13.88
C GLY A 71 -30.92 7.70 14.51
N PHE A 72 -29.87 7.91 13.70
CA PHE A 72 -28.57 8.34 14.21
C PHE A 72 -28.67 9.65 14.99
N ASP A 73 -27.80 9.82 16.01
CA ASP A 73 -27.69 11.07 16.75
C ASP A 73 -27.46 12.22 15.76
N SER A 74 -28.31 13.25 15.82
CA SER A 74 -28.24 14.49 15.05
C SER A 74 -26.84 15.13 14.94
N LYS A 75 -25.94 14.87 15.90
CA LYS A 75 -24.56 15.39 15.90
C LYS A 75 -23.59 14.57 15.04
N GLN A 76 -23.94 13.33 14.69
CA GLN A 76 -23.10 12.48 13.87
C GLN A 76 -23.14 12.95 12.41
N ILE A 77 -21.99 13.06 11.77
CA ILE A 77 -21.89 13.42 10.35
C ILE A 77 -21.33 12.20 9.61
N ILE A 78 -22.02 11.79 8.55
CA ILE A 78 -21.56 10.72 7.69
C ILE A 78 -20.91 11.41 6.48
N SER A 79 -19.59 11.59 6.54
CA SER A 79 -18.84 12.30 5.50
C SER A 79 -18.55 11.44 4.28
N TYR A 80 -18.49 12.10 3.13
CA TYR A 80 -18.03 11.53 1.87
C TYR A 80 -16.93 12.42 1.29
N GLY A 81 -15.88 11.78 0.77
CA GLY A 81 -14.83 12.46 0.01
C GLY A 81 -14.38 11.58 -1.15
N PRO A 82 -14.12 12.17 -2.34
CA PRO A 82 -13.77 11.39 -3.53
C PRO A 82 -12.49 10.55 -3.37
N CYS A 83 -11.55 11.00 -2.54
CA CYS A 83 -10.35 10.21 -2.18
C CYS A 83 -10.53 9.40 -0.89
N GLN A 84 -11.28 9.90 0.09
CA GLN A 84 -11.54 9.21 1.36
C GLN A 84 -12.29 7.88 1.14
N PHE A 85 -13.27 7.88 0.25
CA PHE A 85 -14.12 6.71 -0.02
C PHE A 85 -13.34 5.50 -0.57
N PRO A 86 -12.56 5.62 -1.68
CA PRO A 86 -11.74 4.49 -2.16
C PRO A 86 -10.64 4.10 -1.16
N THR A 87 -10.11 5.05 -0.38
CA THR A 87 -9.13 4.75 0.67
C THR A 87 -9.70 3.83 1.74
N LEU A 88 -10.91 4.12 2.23
CA LEU A 88 -11.63 3.20 3.12
C LEU A 88 -11.95 1.88 2.41
N GLY A 89 -12.27 1.94 1.12
CA GLY A 89 -12.49 0.77 0.27
C GLY A 89 -11.36 -0.26 0.35
N PHE A 90 -10.09 0.15 0.31
CA PHE A 90 -8.96 -0.78 0.45
C PHE A 90 -8.93 -1.50 1.81
N ILE A 91 -9.30 -0.79 2.88
CA ILE A 91 -9.34 -1.36 4.23
C ILE A 91 -10.47 -2.39 4.32
N VAL A 92 -11.66 -2.01 3.86
CA VAL A 92 -12.85 -2.88 3.85
C VAL A 92 -12.62 -4.10 2.96
N GLU A 93 -12.00 -3.93 1.79
CA GLU A 93 -11.66 -5.03 0.90
C GLU A 93 -10.74 -6.06 1.59
N ARG A 94 -9.66 -5.59 2.23
CA ARG A 94 -8.75 -6.48 2.98
C ARG A 94 -9.43 -7.14 4.17
N TYR A 95 -10.33 -6.44 4.85
CA TYR A 95 -11.13 -7.01 5.93
C TYR A 95 -12.01 -8.15 5.40
N LEU A 96 -12.78 -7.92 4.34
CA LEU A 96 -13.65 -8.94 3.74
C LEU A 96 -12.87 -10.13 3.19
N GLN A 97 -11.68 -9.91 2.62
CA GLN A 97 -10.82 -11.02 2.18
C GLN A 97 -10.36 -11.91 3.33
N ARG A 98 -10.15 -11.34 4.54
CA ARG A 98 -9.82 -12.13 5.74
C ARG A 98 -11.03 -12.86 6.28
N GLU A 99 -12.16 -12.18 6.39
CA GLU A 99 -13.41 -12.80 6.88
C GLU A 99 -13.87 -13.95 5.99
N ASN A 100 -13.75 -13.78 4.67
CA ASN A 100 -14.15 -14.78 3.68
C ASN A 100 -13.04 -15.82 3.39
N PHE A 101 -11.91 -15.78 4.09
CA PHE A 101 -10.83 -16.72 3.85
C PHE A 101 -11.20 -18.12 4.39
N ILE A 102 -11.39 -19.07 3.47
CA ILE A 102 -11.58 -20.47 3.81
C ILE A 102 -10.21 -21.12 3.95
N ARG A 103 -9.87 -21.56 5.17
CA ARG A 103 -8.63 -22.29 5.43
C ARG A 103 -8.71 -23.67 4.80
N GLU A 104 -7.74 -24.00 3.97
CA GLU A 104 -7.60 -25.32 3.38
C GLU A 104 -6.45 -26.07 4.08
N PRO A 105 -6.69 -27.27 4.64
CA PRO A 105 -5.61 -28.10 5.16
C PRO A 105 -4.68 -28.51 4.02
N PHE A 106 -3.40 -28.61 4.33
CA PHE A 106 -2.39 -29.12 3.41
C PHE A 106 -1.40 -30.01 4.17
N TRP A 107 -0.74 -30.87 3.42
CA TRP A 107 0.26 -31.81 3.90
C TRP A 107 1.58 -31.56 3.18
N LYS A 108 2.69 -31.66 3.91
CA LYS A 108 4.03 -31.59 3.36
C LYS A 108 4.88 -32.68 4.01
N ILE A 109 5.83 -33.19 3.25
CA ILE A 109 6.85 -34.11 3.76
C ILE A 109 8.07 -33.26 4.13
N THR A 110 8.51 -33.34 5.37
CA THR A 110 9.75 -32.71 5.85
C THR A 110 10.76 -33.81 6.12
N VAL A 111 11.99 -33.65 5.64
CA VAL A 111 13.11 -34.56 5.90
C VAL A 111 14.18 -33.79 6.65
N GLU A 112 14.63 -34.35 7.77
CA GLU A 112 15.66 -33.76 8.62
C GLU A 112 16.87 -34.69 8.66
N HIS A 113 18.07 -34.11 8.61
CA HIS A 113 19.31 -34.84 8.77
C HIS A 113 20.17 -34.16 9.83
N GLN A 114 20.61 -34.96 10.80
CA GLN A 114 21.65 -34.58 11.75
C GLN A 114 22.98 -35.14 11.26
N THR A 115 23.96 -34.28 11.05
CA THR A 115 25.32 -34.66 10.66
C THR A 115 26.13 -35.12 11.88
N ASP A 116 27.22 -35.85 11.63
CA ASP A 116 28.08 -36.41 12.69
C ASP A 116 28.68 -35.36 13.65
N ASN A 117 28.81 -34.11 13.18
CA ASN A 117 29.27 -32.97 13.98
C ASN A 117 28.12 -32.27 14.76
N GLY A 118 26.92 -32.85 14.76
CA GLY A 118 25.75 -32.36 15.48
C GLY A 118 24.97 -31.23 14.80
N GLN A 119 25.27 -30.88 13.54
CA GLN A 119 24.50 -29.88 12.79
C GLN A 119 23.20 -30.48 12.26
N PHE A 120 22.13 -29.68 12.23
CA PHE A 120 20.83 -30.07 11.70
C PHE A 120 20.56 -29.38 10.37
N CYS A 121 20.00 -30.13 9.42
CA CYS A 121 19.55 -29.62 8.14
C CYS A 121 18.12 -30.11 7.85
N GLU A 122 17.19 -29.18 7.63
CA GLU A 122 15.86 -29.48 7.11
C GLU A 122 15.89 -29.35 5.57
N PHE A 123 15.46 -30.40 4.88
CA PHE A 123 15.30 -30.40 3.43
C PHE A 123 13.86 -30.02 3.06
N ILE A 124 13.75 -28.99 2.22
CA ILE A 124 12.45 -28.52 1.70
C ILE A 124 12.02 -29.41 0.54
N TRP A 125 10.84 -29.98 0.64
CA TRP A 125 10.25 -30.78 -0.43
C TRP A 125 10.05 -29.95 -1.69
N GLU A 126 10.54 -30.44 -2.83
CA GLU A 126 10.43 -29.75 -4.12
C GLU A 126 8.97 -29.43 -4.51
N ARG A 127 8.02 -30.29 -4.11
CA ARG A 127 6.58 -30.09 -4.34
C ARG A 127 5.94 -29.07 -3.38
N ASN A 128 6.68 -28.55 -2.41
CA ASN A 128 6.25 -27.63 -1.35
C ASN A 128 5.17 -28.25 -0.42
N ARG A 129 3.94 -28.42 -0.91
CA ARG A 129 2.81 -28.99 -0.19
C ARG A 129 1.76 -29.59 -1.14
N LEU A 130 0.95 -30.51 -0.65
CA LEU A 130 -0.24 -31.05 -1.30
C LEU A 130 -1.50 -30.72 -0.48
N PHE A 131 -2.60 -30.37 -1.15
CA PHE A 131 -3.90 -30.14 -0.51
C PHE A 131 -4.76 -31.40 -0.40
N GLU A 132 -4.22 -32.56 -0.76
CA GLU A 132 -4.88 -33.86 -0.67
C GLU A 132 -4.04 -34.79 0.22
N HIS A 133 -4.68 -35.40 1.21
CA HIS A 133 -3.99 -36.26 2.17
C HIS A 133 -3.48 -37.54 1.53
N GLN A 134 -4.33 -38.25 0.76
CA GLN A 134 -4.01 -39.57 0.21
C GLN A 134 -2.77 -39.57 -0.71
N PRO A 135 -2.64 -38.65 -1.68
CA PRO A 135 -1.43 -38.58 -2.49
C PRO A 135 -0.16 -38.26 -1.67
N CYS A 136 -0.28 -37.42 -0.62
CA CYS A 136 0.86 -37.12 0.25
C CYS A 136 1.28 -38.34 1.06
N LEU A 137 0.31 -39.10 1.57
CA LEU A 137 0.54 -40.33 2.33
C LEU A 137 1.19 -41.41 1.45
N MET A 138 0.71 -41.62 0.22
CA MET A 138 1.32 -42.58 -0.71
C MET A 138 2.78 -42.26 -1.00
N ILE A 139 3.13 -40.98 -1.19
CA ILE A 139 4.53 -40.58 -1.41
C ILE A 139 5.35 -40.80 -0.14
N TYR A 140 4.78 -40.51 1.02
CA TYR A 140 5.43 -40.76 2.30
C TYR A 140 5.74 -42.25 2.50
N ASP A 141 4.77 -43.14 2.22
CA ASP A 141 4.97 -44.59 2.33
C ASP A 141 6.08 -45.08 1.39
N MET A 142 6.10 -44.61 0.14
CA MET A 142 7.18 -44.91 -0.81
C MET A 142 8.57 -44.48 -0.31
N ILE A 143 8.66 -43.37 0.43
CA ILE A 143 9.92 -42.90 1.02
C ILE A 143 10.29 -43.74 2.25
N MET A 144 9.31 -44.17 3.05
CA MET A 144 9.57 -45.02 4.21
C MET A 144 10.04 -46.43 3.82
N ASP A 145 9.59 -46.94 2.67
CA ASP A 145 10.06 -48.21 2.10
C ASP A 145 11.56 -48.15 1.73
N GLU A 146 12.03 -47.02 1.19
CA GLU A 146 13.44 -46.79 0.83
C GLU A 146 13.95 -45.41 1.31
N PRO A 147 14.28 -45.25 2.61
CA PRO A 147 14.54 -43.94 3.22
C PRO A 147 15.96 -43.39 2.95
N LEU A 148 16.78 -44.08 2.15
CA LEU A 148 18.15 -43.67 1.87
C LEU A 148 18.17 -42.49 0.88
N ALA A 149 18.52 -41.31 1.40
CA ALA A 149 18.68 -40.11 0.58
C ALA A 149 20.00 -40.12 -0.19
N ARG A 150 19.95 -39.70 -1.47
CA ARG A 150 21.12 -39.49 -2.33
C ARG A 150 21.24 -38.01 -2.71
N VAL A 151 22.44 -37.46 -2.57
CA VAL A 151 22.72 -36.11 -3.08
C VAL A 151 22.70 -36.13 -4.61
N MET A 152 21.75 -35.39 -5.18
CA MET A 152 21.56 -35.31 -6.64
C MET A 152 22.30 -34.13 -7.27
N ASP A 153 22.36 -32.99 -6.59
CA ASP A 153 22.93 -31.75 -7.12
C ASP A 153 23.39 -30.84 -5.97
N ILE A 154 24.52 -30.15 -6.16
CA ILE A 154 25.08 -29.18 -5.21
C ILE A 154 25.35 -27.88 -5.96
N LYS A 155 24.53 -26.86 -5.72
CA LYS A 155 24.71 -25.52 -6.30
C LYS A 155 25.11 -24.52 -5.24
N SER A 156 26.20 -23.80 -5.49
CA SER A 156 26.61 -22.65 -4.70
C SER A 156 26.64 -21.40 -5.58
N LYS A 157 25.95 -20.35 -5.15
CA LYS A 157 25.97 -19.04 -5.80
C LYS A 157 26.24 -17.97 -4.74
N ARG A 158 27.13 -17.03 -5.05
CA ARG A 158 27.44 -15.90 -4.16
C ARG A 158 26.24 -14.94 -4.15
N LYS A 159 25.54 -14.81 -3.02
CA LYS A 159 24.54 -13.75 -2.80
C LYS A 159 25.24 -12.52 -2.20
N SER A 160 25.00 -11.34 -2.77
CA SER A 160 25.27 -10.07 -2.07
C SER A 160 24.21 -9.91 -0.98
N LYS A 161 24.62 -9.42 0.19
CA LYS A 161 23.70 -8.78 1.11
C LYS A 161 23.18 -7.49 0.51
#